data_AF-A0A176VFI5-F1
#
_entry.id   AF-A0A176VFI5-F1
#
_cell.length_a   1.000
_cell.length_b   1.000
_cell.length_c   1.000
_cell.angle_alpha   90.00
_cell.angle_beta   90.00
_cell.angle_gamma   90.00
#
_symmetry.space_group_name_H-M   'P 1'
#
loop_
_entity.id
_entity.type
_entity.pdbx_description
1 polymer ?
#
loop_
_entity_poly.entity_id
_entity_poly.type
_entity_poly.pdbx_seq_one_letter_code
_entity_poly.pdbx_strand_id
1 'polypeptide(L)'
;MKFYAETTKSAHISFCQEQDIKKTNQFARRKNVRISSLPESEKEEVKSVVTKFLTEIFDVPNSDLAQAYRISNKRAQPLAIIVKFVDQAQRDMALANKAILKGRRIWLDPDLTPLQVEARRKELAKVKEAQDAGELEVFLAMDGLTLIASKQGRY
;
A
#
# COMPACT_ATOMS: atom_id res chain seq x y z
N MET A 1 -25.15 -39.23 11.11
CA MET A 1 -25.53 -37.91 10.55
C MET A 1 -25.11 -36.70 11.41
N LYS A 2 -25.05 -36.77 12.75
CA LYS A 2 -24.70 -35.61 13.60
C LYS A 2 -23.27 -35.07 13.40
N PHE A 3 -22.29 -35.95 13.20
CA PHE A 3 -20.88 -35.61 13.01
C PHE A 3 -20.62 -34.70 11.78
N TYR A 4 -21.36 -34.92 10.69
CA TYR A 4 -21.26 -34.12 9.47
C TYR A 4 -21.83 -32.70 9.64
N ALA A 5 -22.91 -32.55 10.41
CA ALA A 5 -23.49 -31.24 10.69
C ALA A 5 -22.61 -30.39 11.61
N GLU A 6 -21.93 -31.01 12.58
CA GLU A 6 -21.02 -30.32 13.50
C GLU A 6 -19.72 -29.89 12.82
N THR A 7 -19.15 -30.73 11.96
CA THR A 7 -17.98 -30.38 11.13
C THR A 7 -18.30 -29.26 10.14
N THR A 8 -19.48 -29.27 9.53
CA THR A 8 -19.91 -28.22 8.59
C THR A 8 -20.12 -26.88 9.30
N LYS A 9 -20.72 -26.88 10.51
CA LYS A 9 -20.86 -25.68 11.34
C LYS A 9 -19.51 -25.13 11.80
N SER A 10 -18.59 -26.00 12.23
CA SER A 10 -17.24 -25.61 12.65
C SER A 10 -16.45 -24.97 11.49
N ALA A 11 -16.49 -25.59 10.31
CA ALA A 11 -15.85 -25.04 9.11
C ALA A 11 -16.44 -23.68 8.71
N HIS A 12 -17.76 -23.51 8.83
CA HIS A 12 -18.41 -22.24 8.55
C HIS A 12 -18.01 -21.13 9.54
N ILE A 13 -17.93 -21.45 10.84
CA ILE A 13 -17.48 -20.49 11.88
C ILE A 13 -16.03 -20.07 11.62
N SER A 14 -15.15 -21.03 11.34
CA SER A 14 -13.74 -20.76 11.02
C SER A 14 -13.61 -19.86 9.79
N PHE A 15 -14.40 -20.11 8.74
CA PHE A 15 -14.42 -19.27 7.55
C PHE A 15 -14.88 -17.84 7.83
N CYS A 16 -15.95 -17.66 8.61
CA CYS A 16 -16.44 -16.34 8.99
C CYS A 16 -15.39 -15.57 9.81
N GLN A 17 -14.74 -16.22 10.77
CA GLN A 17 -13.66 -15.62 11.57
C GLN A 17 -12.49 -15.16 10.69
N GLU A 18 -12.09 -15.97 9.69
CA GLU A 18 -11.05 -15.56 8.75
C GLU A 18 -11.43 -14.33 7.94
N GLN A 19 -12.70 -14.20 7.52
CA GLN A 19 -13.16 -13.01 6.80
C GLN A 19 -13.10 -11.76 7.68
N ASP A 20 -13.49 -11.86 8.94
CA ASP A 20 -13.47 -10.73 9.87
C ASP A 20 -12.04 -10.30 10.21
N ILE A 21 -11.13 -11.27 10.39
CA ILE A 21 -9.69 -11.00 10.56
C ILE A 21 -9.14 -10.28 9.32
N LYS A 22 -9.50 -10.74 8.11
CA LYS A 22 -9.06 -10.11 6.85
C LYS A 22 -9.54 -8.65 6.75
N LYS A 23 -10.84 -8.41 7.01
CA LYS A 23 -11.43 -7.06 6.99
C LYS A 23 -10.80 -6.14 8.03
N THR A 24 -10.59 -6.65 9.25
CA THR A 24 -9.98 -5.89 10.35
C THR A 24 -8.54 -5.51 10.01
N ASN A 25 -7.76 -6.45 9.48
CA ASN A 25 -6.38 -6.18 9.05
C ASN A 25 -6.32 -5.16 7.91
N GLN A 26 -7.23 -5.25 6.94
CA GLN A 26 -7.31 -4.27 5.85
C GLN A 26 -7.65 -2.87 6.40
N PHE A 27 -8.60 -2.78 7.32
CA PHE A 27 -8.98 -1.51 7.95
C PHE A 27 -7.83 -0.90 8.75
N ALA A 28 -7.11 -1.72 9.54
CA ALA A 28 -5.97 -1.29 10.34
C ALA A 28 -4.82 -0.71 9.49
N ARG A 29 -4.63 -1.23 8.27
CA ARG A 29 -3.60 -0.79 7.32
C ARG A 29 -4.04 0.33 6.38
N ARG A 30 -5.32 0.71 6.38
CA ARG A 30 -5.85 1.72 5.45
C ARG A 30 -5.16 3.08 5.58
N LYS A 31 -4.64 3.42 6.76
CA LYS A 31 -3.90 4.66 7.00
C LYS A 31 -2.39 4.49 6.93
N ASN A 32 -1.92 3.31 6.51
CA ASN A 32 -0.51 2.98 6.47
C ASN A 32 0.07 3.17 5.07
N VAL A 33 1.33 3.59 5.03
CA VAL A 33 2.16 3.67 3.84
C VAL A 33 3.48 2.99 4.13
N ARG A 34 4.02 2.34 3.11
CA ARG A 34 5.33 1.72 3.12
C ARG A 34 6.30 2.55 2.31
N ILE A 35 7.38 2.98 2.97
CA ILE A 35 8.52 3.64 2.31
C ILE A 35 9.64 2.61 2.18
N SER A 36 10.18 2.42 0.98
CA SER A 36 11.30 1.52 0.74
C SER A 36 12.52 2.30 0.24
N SER A 37 13.71 1.79 0.55
CA SER A 37 14.99 2.35 0.12
C SER A 37 15.33 3.75 0.67
N LEU A 38 14.69 4.15 1.77
CA LEU A 38 15.09 5.34 2.51
C LEU A 38 16.35 5.01 3.34
N PRO A 39 17.46 5.79 3.22
CA PRO A 39 18.70 5.52 3.94
C PRO A 39 18.51 5.37 5.46
N GLU A 40 19.32 4.53 6.08
CA GLU A 40 19.35 4.30 7.53
C GLU A 40 20.47 5.10 8.19
N SER A 41 20.26 5.50 9.45
CA SER A 41 21.28 6.11 10.29
C SER A 41 21.32 5.42 11.66
N GLU A 42 22.51 5.26 12.24
CA GLU A 42 22.73 4.50 13.49
C GLU A 42 21.93 5.02 14.70
N LYS A 43 21.56 6.31 14.70
CA LYS A 43 20.76 6.95 15.75
C LYS A 43 19.52 7.61 15.17
N GLU A 44 18.85 6.95 14.22
CA GLU A 44 17.66 7.51 13.60
C GLU A 44 16.47 7.53 14.56
N GLU A 45 15.85 8.70 14.69
CA GLU A 45 14.47 8.79 15.14
C GLU A 45 13.57 8.67 13.90
N VAL A 46 13.04 7.47 13.65
CA VAL A 46 12.29 7.14 12.42
C VAL A 46 11.18 8.15 12.13
N LYS A 47 10.45 8.60 13.17
CA LYS A 47 9.38 9.60 13.01
C LYS A 47 9.92 10.93 12.47
N SER A 48 11.03 11.43 13.01
CA SER A 48 11.68 12.67 12.57
C SER A 48 12.20 12.56 11.12
N VAL A 49 12.83 11.44 10.78
CA VAL A 49 13.31 11.16 9.41
C VAL A 49 12.16 11.17 8.41
N VAL A 50 11.05 10.50 8.73
CA VAL A 50 9.87 10.45 7.86
C VAL A 50 9.22 11.82 7.74
N THR A 51 9.06 12.57 8.84
CA THR A 51 8.49 13.91 8.78
C THR A 51 9.32 14.83 7.89
N LYS A 52 10.65 14.83 8.03
CA LYS A 52 11.55 15.58 7.14
C LYS A 52 11.38 15.16 5.68
N PHE A 53 11.36 13.86 5.41
CA PHE A 53 11.15 13.32 4.07
C PHE A 53 9.80 13.77 3.47
N LEU A 54 8.72 13.75 4.26
CA LEU A 54 7.40 14.19 3.80
C LEU A 54 7.35 15.70 3.53
N THR A 55 7.94 16.51 4.40
CA THR A 55 7.97 17.96 4.22
C THR A 55 8.87 18.37 3.04
N GLU A 56 10.08 17.82 2.93
CA GLU A 56 11.05 18.21 1.90
C GLU A 56 10.64 17.74 0.49
N ILE A 57 10.01 16.58 0.37
CA ILE A 57 9.71 15.97 -0.94
C ILE A 57 8.28 16.25 -1.40
N PHE A 58 7.33 16.22 -0.48
CA PHE A 58 5.91 16.25 -0.83
C PHE A 58 5.23 17.57 -0.48
N ASP A 59 5.97 18.53 0.10
CA ASP A 59 5.46 19.81 0.59
C ASP A 59 4.19 19.64 1.44
N VAL A 60 4.18 18.60 2.28
CA VAL A 60 3.09 18.34 3.23
C VAL A 60 3.49 18.97 4.56
N PRO A 61 3.05 20.22 4.86
CA PRO A 61 3.29 20.81 6.15
C PRO A 61 2.50 20.03 7.22
N ASN A 62 3.13 19.80 8.38
CA ASN A 62 2.48 19.21 9.55
C ASN A 62 1.83 17.83 9.30
N SER A 63 2.53 16.93 8.61
CA SER A 63 2.09 15.53 8.49
C SER A 63 1.95 14.91 9.89
N ASP A 64 0.71 14.60 10.30
CA ASP A 64 0.44 14.05 11.62
C ASP A 64 0.57 12.53 11.57
N LEU A 65 1.71 12.07 12.07
CA LEU A 65 2.06 10.66 12.09
C LEU A 65 1.71 10.06 13.44
N ALA A 66 0.78 9.11 13.43
CA ALA A 66 0.45 8.32 14.60
C ALA A 66 1.65 7.47 15.02
N GLN A 67 2.27 6.78 14.05
CA GLN A 67 3.40 5.88 14.27
C GLN A 67 4.30 5.82 13.03
N ALA A 68 5.60 5.61 13.24
CA ALA A 68 6.54 5.31 12.18
C ALA A 68 7.62 4.37 12.72
N TYR A 69 7.89 3.26 12.02
CA TYR A 69 8.89 2.28 12.44
C TYR A 69 9.46 1.52 11.25
N ARG A 70 10.73 1.11 11.37
CA ARG A 70 11.38 0.22 10.41
C ARG A 70 10.83 -1.19 10.56
N ILE A 71 10.64 -1.87 9.44
CA ILE A 71 10.31 -3.29 9.40
C ILE A 71 11.54 -4.09 9.02
N SER A 72 11.95 -5.00 9.91
CA SER A 72 13.06 -5.89 9.63
C SER A 72 12.62 -6.87 8.53
N ASN A 73 13.34 -6.83 7.41
CA ASN A 73 13.22 -7.84 6.38
C ASN A 73 14.63 -8.30 6.06
N LYS A 74 14.97 -9.55 6.39
CA LYS A 74 16.35 -10.09 6.31
C LYS A 74 17.00 -10.00 4.92
N ARG A 75 16.24 -9.60 3.90
CA ARG A 75 16.66 -9.56 2.49
C ARG A 75 16.75 -8.16 1.88
N ALA A 76 16.31 -7.11 2.57
CA ALA A 76 16.23 -5.77 1.98
C ALA A 76 16.93 -4.73 2.86
N GLN A 77 18.02 -4.15 2.35
CA GLN A 77 18.63 -2.95 2.88
C GLN A 77 18.53 -1.83 1.82
N PRO A 78 18.16 -0.60 2.21
CA PRO A 78 17.67 -0.20 3.53
C PRO A 78 16.35 -0.88 3.92
N LEU A 79 16.18 -1.15 5.21
CA LEU A 79 14.95 -1.62 5.84
C LEU A 79 13.81 -0.68 5.48
N ALA A 80 12.67 -1.25 5.07
CA ALA A 80 11.50 -0.44 4.76
C ALA A 80 10.92 0.18 6.03
N ILE A 81 10.21 1.30 5.90
CA ILE A 81 9.50 1.98 6.99
C ILE A 81 8.00 1.79 6.76
N ILE A 82 7.27 1.45 7.82
CA ILE A 82 5.82 1.60 7.86
C ILE A 82 5.49 2.89 8.60
N VAL A 83 4.68 3.72 7.93
CA VAL A 83 4.20 5.00 8.45
C VAL A 83 2.69 4.92 8.56
N LYS A 84 2.17 5.22 9.74
CA LYS A 84 0.72 5.31 10.00
C LYS A 84 0.34 6.77 10.18
N PHE A 85 -0.49 7.27 9.26
CA PHE A 85 -1.06 8.60 9.35
C PHE A 85 -2.22 8.61 10.35
N VAL A 86 -2.41 9.74 11.04
CA VAL A 86 -3.62 9.98 11.83
C VAL A 86 -4.82 10.15 10.90
N ASP A 87 -4.64 10.93 9.85
CA ASP A 87 -5.66 11.23 8.84
C ASP A 87 -5.43 10.46 7.54
N GLN A 88 -6.51 9.90 6.99
CA GLN A 88 -6.46 9.21 5.70
C GLN A 88 -6.25 10.18 4.54
N ALA A 89 -6.74 11.43 4.61
CA ALA A 89 -6.57 12.39 3.53
C ALA A 89 -5.08 12.75 3.32
N GLN A 90 -4.32 12.92 4.40
CA GLN A 90 -2.87 13.13 4.33
C GLN A 90 -2.14 11.93 3.69
N ARG A 91 -2.58 10.70 4.00
CA ARG A 91 -2.07 9.48 3.36
C ARG A 91 -2.31 9.50 1.86
N ASP A 92 -3.53 9.81 1.45
CA ASP A 92 -3.95 9.81 0.04
C ASP A 92 -3.20 10.88 -0.75
N MET A 93 -3.00 12.06 -0.16
CA MET A 93 -2.22 13.15 -0.75
C MET A 93 -0.74 12.77 -0.96
N ALA A 94 -0.12 12.12 0.02
CA ALA A 94 1.26 11.61 -0.13
C ALA A 94 1.37 10.58 -1.26
N LEU A 95 0.40 9.66 -1.37
CA LEU A 95 0.38 8.66 -2.44
C LEU A 95 0.11 9.26 -3.82
N ALA A 96 -0.74 10.29 -3.92
CA ALA A 96 -1.01 11.00 -5.18
C ALA A 96 0.26 11.66 -5.73
N ASN A 97 1.07 12.24 -4.85
CA ASN A 97 2.30 12.94 -5.22
C ASN A 97 3.52 12.02 -5.39
N LYS A 98 3.37 10.69 -5.30
CA LYS A 98 4.50 9.73 -5.41
C LYS A 98 5.28 9.84 -6.71
N ALA A 99 4.71 10.43 -7.76
CA ALA A 99 5.41 10.69 -9.02
C ALA A 99 6.65 11.59 -8.84
N ILE A 100 6.71 12.42 -7.80
CA ILE A 100 7.88 13.24 -7.43
C ILE A 100 9.10 12.36 -7.10
N LEU A 101 8.86 11.12 -6.66
CA LEU A 101 9.93 10.16 -6.39
C LEU A 101 10.48 9.50 -7.65
N LYS A 102 9.92 9.73 -8.84
CA LYS A 102 10.47 9.15 -10.07
C LYS A 102 11.92 9.60 -10.26
N GLY A 103 12.82 8.63 -10.49
CA GLY A 103 14.26 8.86 -10.60
C GLY A 103 15.00 8.90 -9.26
N ARG A 104 14.31 9.11 -8.14
CA ARG A 104 14.85 8.85 -6.80
C ARG A 104 14.67 7.35 -6.56
N ARG A 105 15.71 6.64 -6.14
CA ARG A 105 15.64 5.19 -5.85
C ARG A 105 14.87 4.90 -4.55
N ILE A 106 13.77 5.60 -4.29
CA ILE A 106 12.93 5.55 -3.10
C ILE A 106 11.51 5.25 -3.58
N TRP A 107 10.82 4.33 -2.90
CA TRP A 107 9.47 3.92 -3.27
C TRP A 107 8.48 4.24 -2.16
N LEU A 108 7.30 4.73 -2.56
CA LEU A 108 6.16 5.01 -1.68
C LEU A 108 4.96 4.21 -2.17
N ASP A 109 4.53 3.24 -1.37
CA ASP A 109 3.44 2.33 -1.71
C ASP A 109 2.43 2.20 -0.56
N PRO A 110 1.15 1.96 -0.86
CA PRO A 110 0.18 1.60 0.18
C PRO A 110 0.60 0.30 0.90
N ASP A 111 0.40 0.24 2.22
CA ASP A 111 0.61 -0.99 3.00
C ASP A 111 -0.57 -1.94 2.80
N LEU A 112 -0.41 -2.87 1.87
CA LEU A 112 -1.44 -3.82 1.49
C LEU A 112 -1.29 -5.16 2.18
N THR A 113 -2.43 -5.78 2.45
CA THR A 113 -2.45 -7.19 2.85
C THR A 113 -1.97 -8.08 1.69
N PRO A 114 -1.43 -9.28 1.95
CA PRO A 114 -0.97 -10.19 0.90
C PRO A 114 -2.01 -10.45 -0.19
N LEU A 115 -3.28 -10.63 0.20
CA LEU A 115 -4.40 -10.81 -0.74
C LEU A 115 -4.60 -9.60 -1.65
N GLN A 116 -4.51 -8.39 -1.12
CA GLN A 116 -4.61 -7.16 -1.92
C GLN A 116 -3.39 -7.01 -2.84
N VAL A 117 -2.20 -7.40 -2.40
CA VAL A 117 -1.00 -7.41 -3.26
C VAL A 117 -1.17 -8.37 -4.43
N GLU A 118 -1.68 -9.57 -4.17
CA GLU A 118 -1.96 -10.56 -5.23
C GLU A 118 -3.03 -10.08 -6.21
N ALA A 119 -4.13 -9.52 -5.69
CA ALA A 119 -5.18 -8.93 -6.54
C ALA A 119 -4.60 -7.81 -7.41
N ARG A 120 -3.82 -6.89 -6.81
CA ARG A 120 -3.15 -5.80 -7.54
C ARG A 120 -2.18 -6.32 -8.60
N ARG A 121 -1.43 -7.40 -8.32
CA ARG A 121 -0.53 -8.02 -9.31
C ARG A 121 -1.30 -8.58 -10.51
N LYS A 122 -2.44 -9.22 -10.28
CA LYS A 122 -3.30 -9.75 -11.36
C LYS A 122 -3.83 -8.61 -12.23
N GLU A 123 -4.31 -7.52 -11.63
CA GLU A 123 -4.78 -6.36 -12.39
C GLU A 123 -3.64 -5.68 -13.16
N LEU A 124 -2.46 -5.52 -12.55
CA LEU A 124 -1.28 -4.98 -13.22
C LEU A 124 -0.83 -5.83 -14.41
N ALA A 125 -0.96 -7.15 -14.33
CA ALA A 125 -0.64 -8.04 -15.45
C ALA A 125 -1.56 -7.79 -16.65
N LYS A 126 -2.88 -7.73 -16.43
CA LYS A 126 -3.87 -7.41 -17.48
C LYS A 126 -3.62 -6.05 -18.11
N VAL A 127 -3.30 -5.07 -17.27
CA VAL A 127 -3.00 -3.70 -17.69
C VAL A 127 -1.75 -3.66 -18.56
N LYS A 128 -0.71 -4.41 -18.21
CA LYS A 128 0.51 -4.52 -19.01
C LYS A 128 0.21 -5.18 -20.36
N GLU A 129 -0.56 -6.27 -20.39
CA GLU A 129 -0.97 -6.92 -21.63
C GLU A 129 -1.71 -5.96 -22.58
N ALA A 130 -2.60 -5.14 -22.04
CA ALA A 130 -3.33 -4.15 -22.84
C ALA A 130 -2.46 -2.95 -23.29
N GLN A 131 -1.44 -2.57 -22.51
CA GLN A 131 -0.44 -1.58 -22.92
C GLN A 131 0.44 -2.13 -24.06
N ASP A 132 0.91 -3.37 -23.93
CA ASP A 132 1.72 -4.06 -24.93
C ASP A 132 0.92 -4.27 -26.23
N ALA A 133 -0.41 -4.41 -26.14
CA ALA A 133 -1.33 -4.46 -27.28
C ALA A 133 -1.67 -3.08 -27.90
N GLY A 134 -1.21 -1.98 -27.29
CA GLY A 134 -1.46 -0.61 -27.77
C GLY A 134 -2.90 -0.11 -27.56
N GLU A 135 -3.67 -0.70 -26.65
CA GLU A 135 -5.11 -0.46 -26.52
C GLU A 135 -5.50 0.56 -25.42
N LEU A 136 -4.60 0.88 -24.48
CA LEU A 136 -4.94 1.63 -23.26
C LEU A 136 -3.88 2.66 -22.83
N GLU A 137 -4.34 3.84 -22.41
CA GLU A 137 -3.62 4.69 -21.47
C GLU A 137 -4.03 4.32 -20.04
N VAL A 138 -3.05 4.18 -19.14
CA VAL A 138 -3.27 3.65 -17.79
C VAL A 138 -2.86 4.70 -16.77
N PHE A 139 -3.81 5.10 -15.95
CA PHE A 139 -3.63 6.01 -14.84
C PHE A 139 -3.73 5.25 -13.53
N LEU A 140 -2.92 5.62 -12.54
CA LEU A 140 -3.16 5.22 -11.16
C LEU A 140 -4.18 6.20 -10.57
N ALA A 141 -5.27 5.68 -10.01
CA ALA A 141 -6.20 6.48 -9.25
C ALA A 141 -5.52 7.10 -8.02
N MET A 142 -6.11 8.19 -7.53
CA MET A 142 -5.65 8.97 -6.38
C MET A 142 -5.44 8.13 -5.11
N ASP A 143 -6.16 7.02 -4.97
CA ASP A 143 -6.06 6.10 -3.83
C ASP A 143 -4.82 5.18 -3.87
N GLY A 144 -4.01 5.24 -4.94
CA GLY A 144 -2.82 4.42 -5.17
C GLY A 144 -3.11 2.94 -5.37
N LEU A 145 -4.38 2.56 -5.44
CA LEU A 145 -4.89 1.19 -5.41
C LEU A 145 -5.58 0.80 -6.70
N THR A 146 -6.29 1.74 -7.30
CA THR A 146 -7.11 1.51 -8.46
C THR A 146 -6.36 1.91 -9.73
N LEU A 147 -6.41 1.07 -10.76
CA LEU A 147 -5.91 1.40 -12.09
C LEU A 147 -7.11 1.87 -12.92
N ILE A 148 -7.04 3.09 -13.45
CA ILE A 148 -8.03 3.64 -14.38
C ILE A 148 -7.42 3.48 -15.76
N ALA A 149 -8.01 2.61 -16.58
CA ALA A 149 -7.61 2.48 -17.97
C ALA A 149 -8.57 3.28 -18.85
N SER A 150 -8.06 4.24 -19.62
CA SER A 150 -8.82 4.91 -20.67
C SER A 150 -8.39 4.35 -22.02
N LYS A 151 -9.37 4.06 -22.87
CA LYS A 151 -9.11 3.67 -24.26
C LYS A 151 -8.77 4.94 -25.03
N GLN A 152 -7.71 4.92 -25.84
CA GLN A 152 -7.39 6.02 -26.74
C GLN A 152 -8.60 6.31 -27.62
N GLY A 153 -9.29 7.41 -27.34
CA GLY A 153 -10.29 7.96 -28.24
C GLY A 153 -9.57 8.45 -29.49
N ARG A 154 -9.64 7.69 -30.57
CA ARG A 154 -9.35 8.21 -31.91
C ARG A 154 -10.36 9.33 -32.17
N TYR A 155 -9.90 10.58 -32.15
CA TYR A 155 -10.58 11.69 -32.82
C TYR A 155 -10.42 11.54 -34.33
#